data_AF-A0A5E4IXH9-F1
#
_entry.id   AF-A0A5E4IXH9-F1
#
_cell.length_a   1.000
_cell.length_b   1.000
_cell.length_c   1.000
_cell.angle_alpha   90.00
_cell.angle_beta   90.00
_cell.angle_gamma   90.00
#
_symmetry.space_group_name_H-M   'P 1'
#
loop_
_entity.id
_entity.type
_entity.pdbx_description
1 polymer ?
#
loop_
_entity_poly.entity_id
_entity_poly.type
_entity_poly.pdbx_seq_one_letter_code
_entity_poly.pdbx_strand_id
1 'polypeptide(L)'
;MPVLRLPKFGKPVKYAYITGRVRAMKTKLIPAEMYPRMMSMDTSEIARYLEETQYKDEIDALSKDYSGTELIEHATFANLAKTYQKLLRVSIDEPSFLILEYLRRWDVWNIKTLLRGKFYGASDTEIMKYLVPAGELSEEHLAELAKKESIQEILSAFDKTDYSSALAQYDGKSLASVENALDKLYYFRMERAVGGTLSVGGGLLLKYVRREIDIKNLITLFRMNKAGIDAAVIQENLIPGGKLHEELSRMAGQPFGEFIRSLEGYPFWSSISDIATVDVDAISRIEARLRSYLIRYAWALSNYHPLSILPVLGYMVSKETEVANIRKIVRGKEAGLSAELIEEQVVVA
;
A
#
# COMPACT_ATOMS: atom_id res chain seq x y z
N MET A 1 -11.48 18.03 -17.01
CA MET A 1 -10.98 17.86 -15.63
C MET A 1 -12.16 17.52 -14.74
N PRO A 2 -12.14 16.43 -13.95
CA PRO A 2 -13.21 16.13 -13.03
C PRO A 2 -13.22 17.12 -11.86
N VAL A 3 -14.42 17.57 -11.46
CA VAL A 3 -14.66 18.53 -10.38
C VAL A 3 -15.03 17.76 -9.12
N LEU A 4 -14.10 17.70 -8.16
CA LEU A 4 -14.35 17.09 -6.85
C LEU A 4 -15.11 18.10 -5.96
N ARG A 5 -16.33 17.76 -5.52
CA ARG A 5 -17.08 18.59 -4.55
C ARG A 5 -16.54 18.37 -3.14
N LEU A 6 -15.88 19.38 -2.58
CA LEU A 6 -15.33 19.34 -1.23
C LEU A 6 -16.36 19.79 -0.18
N PRO A 7 -16.55 19.04 0.91
CA PRO A 7 -17.41 19.44 2.03
C PRO A 7 -16.73 20.41 3.03
N LYS A 8 -17.51 21.21 3.78
CA LYS A 8 -17.03 22.27 4.70
C LYS A 8 -16.73 21.73 6.12
N PHE A 9 -15.47 21.68 6.58
CA PHE A 9 -15.14 21.07 7.89
C PHE A 9 -14.00 21.75 8.69
N GLY A 10 -14.03 21.58 10.03
CA GLY A 10 -13.09 22.22 10.98
C GLY A 10 -13.42 22.12 12.49
N LYS A 11 -14.03 21.04 13.00
CA LYS A 11 -14.28 20.87 14.46
C LYS A 11 -13.61 19.60 15.02
N PRO A 12 -12.71 19.70 16.01
CA PRO A 12 -11.99 18.54 16.61
C PRO A 12 -12.89 17.41 17.14
N VAL A 13 -14.13 17.72 17.53
CA VAL A 13 -15.12 16.75 18.01
C VAL A 13 -15.35 15.60 17.01
N LYS A 14 -15.24 15.88 15.71
CA LYS A 14 -15.43 14.86 14.65
C LYS A 14 -14.37 13.75 14.68
N TYR A 15 -13.19 14.04 15.22
CA TYR A 15 -12.09 13.09 15.32
C TYR A 15 -12.07 12.32 16.65
N ALA A 16 -12.72 12.80 17.70
CA ALA A 16 -12.61 12.21 19.04
C ALA A 16 -13.03 10.74 19.09
N TYR A 17 -14.16 10.39 18.48
CA TYR A 17 -14.65 9.02 18.46
C TYR A 17 -13.72 8.09 17.67
N ILE A 18 -13.38 8.45 16.43
CA ILE A 18 -12.53 7.61 15.58
C ILE A 18 -11.11 7.47 16.14
N THR A 19 -10.53 8.53 16.71
CA THR A 19 -9.20 8.48 17.34
C THR A 19 -9.19 7.60 18.59
N GLY A 20 -10.24 7.64 19.41
CA GLY A 20 -10.42 6.70 20.53
C GLY A 20 -10.52 5.25 20.06
N ARG A 21 -11.28 4.99 18.97
CA ARG A 21 -11.41 3.66 18.37
C ARG A 21 -10.07 3.13 17.85
N VAL A 22 -9.33 3.89 17.06
CA VAL A 22 -8.04 3.42 16.50
C VAL A 22 -6.98 3.20 17.59
N ARG A 23 -7.01 3.97 18.69
CA ARG A 23 -6.13 3.69 19.84
C ARG A 23 -6.42 2.34 20.48
N ALA A 24 -7.69 2.02 20.72
CA ALA A 24 -8.09 0.73 21.24
C ALA A 24 -7.83 -0.42 20.25
N MET A 25 -7.92 -0.15 18.94
CA MET A 25 -7.59 -1.14 17.91
C MET A 25 -6.08 -1.36 17.79
N LYS A 26 -5.26 -0.32 18.01
CA LYS A 26 -3.79 -0.41 17.99
C LYS A 26 -3.25 -1.38 19.05
N THR A 27 -3.91 -1.53 20.20
CA THR A 27 -3.47 -2.48 21.25
C THR A 27 -3.69 -3.94 20.88
N LYS A 28 -4.41 -4.22 19.79
CA LYS A 28 -4.68 -5.58 19.28
C LYS A 28 -3.75 -5.99 18.15
N LEU A 29 -2.85 -5.10 17.73
CA LEU A 29 -1.84 -5.42 16.74
C LEU A 29 -0.86 -6.45 17.32
N ILE A 30 -0.36 -7.33 16.46
CA ILE A 30 0.68 -8.30 16.72
C ILE A 30 1.94 -7.56 17.21
N PRO A 31 2.42 -7.87 18.42
CA PRO A 31 3.62 -7.26 18.97
C PRO A 31 4.86 -7.53 18.12
N ALA A 32 5.82 -6.61 18.12
CA ALA A 32 7.01 -6.69 17.26
C ALA A 32 7.86 -7.95 17.55
N GLU A 33 7.93 -8.37 18.81
CA GLU A 33 8.64 -9.57 19.28
C GLU A 33 8.04 -10.88 18.75
N MET A 34 6.82 -10.86 18.21
CA MET A 34 6.22 -12.05 17.63
C MET A 34 6.70 -12.33 16.21
N TYR A 35 7.17 -11.34 15.45
CA TYR A 35 7.63 -11.59 14.08
C TYR A 35 8.87 -12.51 14.03
N PRO A 36 9.92 -12.32 14.87
CA PRO A 36 11.03 -13.27 14.94
C PRO A 36 10.59 -14.68 15.41
N ARG A 37 9.62 -14.75 16.32
CA ARG A 37 9.06 -16.03 16.78
C ARG A 37 8.34 -16.77 15.65
N MET A 38 7.53 -16.07 14.85
CA MET A 38 6.85 -16.63 13.68
C MET A 38 7.84 -17.21 12.66
N MET A 39 9.02 -16.62 12.50
CA MET A 39 10.05 -17.17 11.59
C MET A 39 10.56 -18.54 12.06
N SER A 40 10.48 -18.84 13.35
CA SER A 40 10.84 -20.14 13.94
C SER A 40 9.67 -21.14 13.99
N MET A 41 8.42 -20.65 13.98
CA MET A 41 7.19 -21.47 13.99
C MET A 41 6.91 -22.11 12.63
N ASP A 42 6.30 -23.28 12.59
CA ASP A 42 5.71 -23.81 11.36
C ASP A 42 4.44 -23.02 10.94
N THR A 43 3.96 -23.20 9.70
CA THR A 43 2.79 -22.46 9.21
C THR A 43 1.50 -22.80 9.97
N SER A 44 1.38 -24.01 10.52
CA SER A 44 0.22 -24.42 11.32
C SER A 44 0.21 -23.78 12.70
N GLU A 45 1.39 -23.61 13.31
CA GLU A 45 1.60 -22.89 14.56
C GLU A 45 1.31 -21.40 14.40
N ILE A 46 1.73 -20.79 13.28
CA ILE A 46 1.37 -19.40 12.95
C ILE A 46 -0.14 -19.27 12.80
N ALA A 47 -0.80 -20.18 12.07
CA ALA A 47 -2.25 -20.14 11.91
C ALA A 47 -2.98 -20.25 13.26
N ARG A 48 -2.55 -21.16 14.14
CA ARG A 48 -3.10 -21.32 15.50
C ARG A 48 -2.88 -20.08 16.35
N TYR A 49 -1.68 -19.47 16.31
CA TYR A 49 -1.44 -18.22 17.01
C TYR A 49 -2.38 -17.12 16.51
N LEU A 50 -2.56 -16.96 15.19
CA LEU A 50 -3.46 -15.96 14.63
C LEU A 50 -4.92 -16.20 15.05
N GLU A 51 -5.35 -17.46 15.18
CA GLU A 51 -6.67 -17.83 15.69
C GLU A 51 -6.92 -17.35 17.13
N GLU A 52 -5.88 -17.16 17.94
CA GLU A 52 -5.97 -16.62 19.30
C GLU A 52 -6.02 -15.08 19.35
N THR A 53 -5.96 -14.42 18.19
CA THR A 53 -5.92 -12.95 18.08
C THR A 53 -7.16 -12.38 17.40
N GLN A 54 -7.08 -11.14 16.93
CA GLN A 54 -8.13 -10.48 16.15
C GLN A 54 -8.45 -11.14 14.80
N TYR A 55 -7.69 -12.14 14.37
CA TYR A 55 -7.88 -12.89 13.12
C TYR A 55 -8.77 -14.13 13.27
N LYS A 56 -9.25 -14.45 14.49
CA LYS A 56 -10.03 -15.65 14.77
C LYS A 56 -11.17 -15.91 13.80
N ASP A 57 -12.07 -14.94 13.66
CA ASP A 57 -13.28 -15.08 12.82
C ASP A 57 -12.92 -15.46 11.38
N GLU A 58 -11.86 -14.85 10.83
CA GLU A 58 -11.44 -15.08 9.46
C GLU A 58 -10.73 -16.43 9.28
N ILE A 59 -9.90 -16.85 10.25
CA ILE A 59 -9.29 -18.18 10.24
C ILE A 59 -10.37 -19.27 10.35
N ASP A 60 -11.31 -19.14 11.29
CA ASP A 60 -12.39 -20.11 11.51
C ASP A 60 -13.26 -20.24 10.25
N ALA A 61 -13.61 -19.13 9.61
CA ALA A 61 -14.44 -19.12 8.41
C ALA A 61 -13.73 -19.75 7.19
N LEU A 62 -12.44 -19.45 6.98
CA LEU A 62 -11.70 -19.81 5.77
C LEU A 62 -10.98 -21.16 5.87
N SER A 63 -10.83 -21.72 7.08
CA SER A 63 -10.17 -23.02 7.31
C SER A 63 -10.83 -24.21 6.60
N LYS A 64 -12.08 -24.05 6.14
CA LYS A 64 -12.81 -25.05 5.35
C LYS A 64 -12.32 -25.15 3.90
N ASP A 65 -11.89 -24.03 3.35
CA ASP A 65 -11.55 -23.88 1.93
C ASP A 65 -10.04 -23.76 1.72
N TYR A 66 -9.31 -23.30 2.73
CA TYR A 66 -7.87 -23.01 2.65
C TYR A 66 -7.09 -23.64 3.81
N SER A 67 -5.81 -23.92 3.55
CA SER A 67 -4.86 -24.40 4.58
C SER A 67 -3.48 -23.77 4.39
N GLY A 68 -2.59 -23.95 5.37
CA GLY A 68 -1.21 -23.49 5.31
C GLY A 68 -1.06 -21.99 5.01
N THR A 69 -0.16 -21.65 4.09
CA THR A 69 0.13 -20.28 3.67
C THR A 69 -1.12 -19.57 3.15
N GLU A 70 -1.89 -20.22 2.26
CA GLU A 70 -3.09 -19.62 1.65
C GLU A 70 -4.11 -19.21 2.71
N LEU A 71 -4.37 -20.06 3.72
CA LEU A 71 -5.28 -19.73 4.82
C LEU A 71 -4.88 -18.44 5.52
N ILE A 72 -3.59 -18.32 5.87
CA ILE A 72 -3.06 -17.14 6.56
C ILE A 72 -3.15 -15.90 5.66
N GLU A 73 -2.83 -16.01 4.38
CA GLU A 73 -2.90 -14.89 3.44
C GLU A 73 -4.34 -14.39 3.26
N HIS A 74 -5.30 -15.30 3.07
CA HIS A 74 -6.71 -14.95 2.91
C HIS A 74 -7.29 -14.37 4.19
N ALA A 75 -7.02 -15.00 5.34
CA ALA A 75 -7.53 -14.52 6.62
C ALA A 75 -6.97 -13.13 6.97
N THR A 76 -5.68 -12.89 6.69
CA THR A 76 -5.07 -11.58 6.97
C THR A 76 -5.61 -10.47 6.08
N PHE A 77 -5.86 -10.74 4.79
CA PHE A 77 -6.53 -9.81 3.88
C PHE A 77 -8.01 -9.58 4.21
N ALA A 78 -8.77 -10.64 4.53
CA ALA A 78 -10.17 -10.51 4.94
C ALA A 78 -10.29 -9.63 6.19
N ASN A 79 -9.43 -9.86 7.18
CA ASN A 79 -9.40 -9.06 8.41
C ASN A 79 -9.00 -7.60 8.15
N LEU A 80 -8.05 -7.36 7.24
CA LEU A 80 -7.66 -6.02 6.80
C LEU A 80 -8.86 -5.27 6.20
N ALA A 81 -9.55 -5.92 5.24
CA ALA A 81 -10.73 -5.35 4.59
C ALA A 81 -11.84 -5.05 5.62
N LYS A 82 -12.20 -6.01 6.47
CA LYS A 82 -13.19 -5.83 7.55
C LYS A 82 -12.80 -4.68 8.49
N THR A 83 -11.52 -4.57 8.84
CA THR A 83 -11.00 -3.50 9.69
C THR A 83 -11.15 -2.14 9.04
N TYR A 84 -10.79 -1.99 7.77
CA TYR A 84 -10.90 -0.73 7.04
C TYR A 84 -12.34 -0.32 6.75
N GLN A 85 -13.20 -1.27 6.38
CA GLN A 85 -14.64 -1.02 6.23
C GLN A 85 -15.29 -0.59 7.56
N LYS A 86 -14.80 -1.12 8.69
CA LYS A 86 -15.22 -0.65 10.02
C LYS A 86 -14.78 0.79 10.27
N LEU A 87 -13.55 1.17 9.92
CA LEU A 87 -13.09 2.57 10.06
C LEU A 87 -13.96 3.53 9.25
N LEU A 88 -14.30 3.17 8.00
CA LEU A 88 -15.23 3.96 7.18
C LEU A 88 -16.57 4.13 7.87
N ARG A 89 -17.19 3.02 8.31
CA ARG A 89 -18.52 3.01 8.96
C ARG A 89 -18.59 3.84 10.26
N VAL A 90 -17.51 3.84 11.04
CA VAL A 90 -17.47 4.55 12.34
C VAL A 90 -16.93 5.99 12.24
N SER A 91 -16.49 6.39 11.05
CA SER A 91 -16.07 7.75 10.74
C SER A 91 -17.21 8.53 10.08
N ILE A 92 -17.21 9.84 10.22
CA ILE A 92 -18.27 10.72 9.70
C ILE A 92 -17.59 11.91 9.05
N ASP A 93 -18.21 12.48 8.00
CA ASP A 93 -17.77 13.74 7.39
C ASP A 93 -16.31 13.68 6.88
N GLU A 94 -15.48 14.65 7.28
CA GLU A 94 -14.08 14.81 6.86
C GLU A 94 -13.21 13.58 7.10
N PRO A 95 -13.15 12.98 8.31
CA PRO A 95 -12.38 11.75 8.49
C PRO A 95 -12.85 10.62 7.58
N SER A 96 -14.16 10.46 7.36
CA SER A 96 -14.67 9.40 6.47
C SER A 96 -14.20 9.59 5.03
N PHE A 97 -14.29 10.83 4.54
CA PHE A 97 -13.77 11.22 3.24
C PHE A 97 -12.27 10.95 3.12
N LEU A 98 -11.44 11.44 4.05
CA LEU A 98 -9.98 11.25 3.98
C LEU A 98 -9.54 9.79 4.13
N ILE A 99 -10.25 9.00 4.96
CA ILE A 99 -10.01 7.56 5.09
C ILE A 99 -10.33 6.88 3.76
N LEU A 100 -11.48 7.17 3.14
CA LEU A 100 -11.85 6.58 1.85
C LEU A 100 -10.83 6.91 0.76
N GLU A 101 -10.43 8.17 0.65
CA GLU A 101 -9.41 8.60 -0.33
C GLU A 101 -8.08 7.86 -0.12
N TYR A 102 -7.68 7.63 1.13
CA TYR A 102 -6.52 6.81 1.43
C TYR A 102 -6.72 5.34 1.00
N LEU A 103 -7.87 4.76 1.30
CA LEU A 103 -8.21 3.35 1.05
C LEU A 103 -8.45 3.00 -0.42
N ARG A 104 -8.71 3.97 -1.31
CA ARG A 104 -8.80 3.77 -2.76
C ARG A 104 -7.52 3.18 -3.39
N ARG A 105 -6.40 3.13 -2.67
CA ARG A 105 -5.23 2.33 -3.06
C ARG A 105 -5.56 0.85 -3.22
N TRP A 106 -6.53 0.33 -2.46
CA TRP A 106 -6.99 -1.04 -2.57
C TRP A 106 -7.88 -1.25 -3.79
N ASP A 107 -8.64 -0.24 -4.23
CA ASP A 107 -9.34 -0.31 -5.52
C ASP A 107 -8.33 -0.38 -6.67
N VAL A 108 -7.27 0.43 -6.62
CA VAL A 108 -6.17 0.37 -7.60
C VAL A 108 -5.49 -0.99 -7.56
N TRP A 109 -5.19 -1.52 -6.37
CA TRP A 109 -4.67 -2.88 -6.21
C TRP A 109 -5.58 -3.92 -6.88
N ASN A 110 -6.89 -3.85 -6.61
CA ASN A 110 -7.86 -4.78 -7.13
C ASN A 110 -7.99 -4.68 -8.65
N ILE A 111 -8.08 -3.48 -9.20
CA ILE A 111 -8.12 -3.24 -10.66
C ILE A 111 -6.87 -3.83 -11.31
N LYS A 112 -5.68 -3.57 -10.76
CA LYS A 112 -4.43 -4.16 -11.28
C LYS A 112 -4.44 -5.68 -11.18
N THR A 113 -4.96 -6.24 -10.09
CA THR A 113 -5.06 -7.69 -9.89
C THR A 113 -6.00 -8.33 -10.90
N LEU A 114 -7.17 -7.72 -11.15
CA LEU A 114 -8.11 -8.15 -12.20
C LEU A 114 -7.45 -8.11 -13.59
N LEU A 115 -6.79 -7.01 -13.93
CA LEU A 115 -6.10 -6.85 -15.22
C LEU A 115 -4.97 -7.87 -15.40
N ARG A 116 -4.12 -8.07 -14.39
CA ARG A 116 -3.05 -9.08 -14.41
C ARG A 116 -3.62 -10.48 -14.57
N GLY A 117 -4.66 -10.80 -13.79
CA GLY A 117 -5.33 -12.09 -13.86
C GLY A 117 -5.80 -12.41 -15.27
N LYS A 118 -6.55 -11.50 -15.90
CA LYS A 118 -7.02 -11.70 -17.28
C LYS A 118 -5.89 -11.68 -18.31
N PHE A 119 -4.88 -10.84 -18.12
CA PHE A 119 -3.72 -10.77 -19.01
C PHE A 119 -2.92 -12.08 -19.03
N TYR A 120 -2.79 -12.74 -17.87
CA TYR A 120 -2.05 -14.01 -17.74
C TYR A 120 -2.94 -15.26 -17.78
N GLY A 121 -4.24 -15.12 -18.08
CA GLY A 121 -5.16 -16.24 -18.21
C GLY A 121 -5.49 -16.97 -16.89
N ALA A 122 -5.37 -16.29 -15.75
CA ALA A 122 -5.80 -16.83 -14.47
C ALA A 122 -7.33 -17.00 -14.43
N SER A 123 -7.79 -18.06 -13.76
CA SER A 123 -9.21 -18.31 -13.54
C SER A 123 -9.84 -17.26 -12.62
N ASP A 124 -11.15 -17.06 -12.70
CA ASP A 124 -11.89 -16.15 -11.82
C ASP A 124 -11.64 -16.47 -10.34
N THR A 125 -11.57 -17.76 -10.00
CA THR A 125 -11.27 -18.23 -8.65
C THR A 125 -9.88 -17.84 -8.19
N GLU A 126 -8.87 -17.93 -9.05
CA GLU A 126 -7.50 -17.50 -8.72
C GLU A 126 -7.39 -15.99 -8.61
N ILE A 127 -8.16 -15.23 -9.39
CA ILE A 127 -8.18 -13.77 -9.30
C ILE A 127 -8.80 -13.34 -7.97
N MET A 128 -9.96 -13.91 -7.64
CA MET A 128 -10.72 -13.61 -6.41
C MET A 128 -9.88 -13.80 -5.14
N LYS A 129 -8.98 -14.79 -5.12
CA LYS A 129 -8.02 -15.04 -4.03
C LYS A 129 -7.18 -13.81 -3.66
N TYR A 130 -6.89 -12.93 -4.62
CA TYR A 130 -5.99 -11.78 -4.43
C TYR A 130 -6.71 -10.42 -4.34
N LEU A 131 -8.04 -10.40 -4.43
CA LEU A 131 -8.83 -9.18 -4.26
C LEU A 131 -9.02 -8.86 -2.77
N VAL A 132 -9.01 -7.57 -2.45
CA VAL A 132 -9.13 -7.05 -1.08
C VAL A 132 -10.20 -5.96 -1.08
N PRO A 133 -11.44 -6.23 -0.63
CA PRO A 133 -12.56 -5.26 -0.63
C PRO A 133 -12.42 -4.20 0.50
N ALA A 134 -11.27 -3.53 0.53
CA ALA A 134 -10.89 -2.54 1.52
C ALA A 134 -11.17 -1.09 1.10
N GLY A 135 -11.37 -0.85 -0.20
CA GLY A 135 -11.61 0.46 -0.78
C GLY A 135 -13.10 0.76 -1.00
N GLU A 136 -13.39 1.48 -2.08
CA GLU A 136 -14.73 1.84 -2.53
C GLU A 136 -15.45 0.70 -3.25
N LEU A 137 -14.71 -0.20 -3.91
CA LEU A 137 -15.28 -1.34 -4.63
C LEU A 137 -15.70 -2.43 -3.64
N SER A 138 -16.99 -2.77 -3.63
CA SER A 138 -17.53 -3.82 -2.76
C SER A 138 -17.08 -5.21 -3.21
N GLU A 139 -17.18 -6.19 -2.31
CA GLU A 139 -16.86 -7.58 -2.61
C GLU A 139 -17.71 -8.12 -3.76
N GLU A 140 -19.00 -7.78 -3.81
CA GLU A 140 -19.92 -8.19 -4.88
C GLU A 140 -19.49 -7.58 -6.22
N HIS A 141 -19.16 -6.29 -6.24
CA HIS A 141 -18.71 -5.62 -7.46
C HIS A 141 -17.38 -6.22 -7.96
N LEU A 142 -16.45 -6.50 -7.05
CA LEU A 142 -15.19 -7.16 -7.39
C LEU A 142 -15.41 -8.57 -7.95
N ALA A 143 -16.36 -9.33 -7.40
CA ALA A 143 -16.75 -10.64 -7.91
C ALA A 143 -17.39 -10.56 -9.31
N GLU A 144 -18.20 -9.54 -9.57
CA GLU A 144 -18.75 -9.28 -10.90
C GLU A 144 -17.66 -8.93 -11.93
N LEU A 145 -16.65 -8.15 -11.53
CA LEU A 145 -15.51 -7.81 -12.38
C LEU A 145 -14.62 -9.01 -12.66
N ALA A 146 -14.39 -9.88 -11.67
CA ALA A 146 -13.59 -11.09 -11.83
C ALA A 146 -14.18 -12.03 -12.89
N LYS A 147 -15.51 -12.08 -13.00
CA LYS A 147 -16.25 -12.90 -13.98
C LYS A 147 -16.25 -12.38 -15.41
N LYS A 148 -15.65 -11.21 -15.68
CA LYS A 148 -15.55 -10.69 -17.05
C LYS A 148 -14.61 -11.54 -17.89
N GLU A 149 -14.96 -11.77 -19.15
CA GLU A 149 -14.20 -12.69 -20.03
C GLU A 149 -12.88 -12.05 -20.53
N SER A 150 -12.83 -10.73 -20.58
CA SER A 150 -11.71 -10.00 -21.18
C SER A 150 -11.30 -8.75 -20.40
N ILE A 151 -10.07 -8.29 -20.65
CA ILE A 151 -9.59 -6.99 -20.16
C ILE A 151 -10.51 -5.87 -20.65
N GLN A 152 -10.94 -5.91 -21.90
CA GLN A 152 -11.80 -4.88 -22.51
C GLN A 152 -13.11 -4.72 -21.75
N GLU A 153 -13.74 -5.83 -21.33
CA GLU A 153 -14.95 -5.78 -20.51
C GLU A 153 -14.70 -5.17 -19.13
N ILE A 154 -13.55 -5.43 -18.52
CA ILE A 154 -13.15 -4.77 -17.26
C ILE A 154 -12.98 -3.27 -17.50
N LEU A 155 -12.28 -2.85 -18.56
CA LEU A 155 -12.10 -1.43 -18.88
C LEU A 155 -13.45 -0.71 -19.04
N SER A 156 -14.37 -1.30 -19.82
CA SER A 156 -15.71 -0.75 -20.05
C SER A 156 -16.55 -0.64 -18.78
N ALA A 157 -16.36 -1.53 -17.80
CA ALA A 157 -17.05 -1.44 -16.51
C ALA A 157 -16.71 -0.15 -15.75
N PHE A 158 -15.58 0.48 -16.06
CA PHE A 158 -15.10 1.70 -15.42
C PHE A 158 -15.30 2.98 -16.25
N ASP A 159 -15.93 2.93 -17.44
CA ASP A 159 -16.08 4.08 -18.36
C ASP A 159 -16.72 5.31 -17.72
N LYS A 160 -17.63 5.12 -16.75
CA LYS A 160 -18.34 6.20 -16.04
C LYS A 160 -17.72 6.56 -14.70
N THR A 161 -16.52 6.08 -14.43
CA THR A 161 -15.79 6.32 -13.18
C THR A 161 -14.57 7.20 -13.41
N ASP A 162 -13.99 7.71 -12.32
CA ASP A 162 -12.73 8.45 -12.38
C ASP A 162 -11.55 7.59 -12.92
N TYR A 163 -11.66 6.25 -12.88
CA TYR A 163 -10.62 5.34 -13.37
C TYR A 163 -10.53 5.27 -14.90
N SER A 164 -11.59 5.64 -15.62
CA SER A 164 -11.67 5.59 -17.09
C SER A 164 -10.43 6.18 -17.78
N SER A 165 -10.00 7.37 -17.35
CA SER A 165 -8.86 8.08 -17.95
C SER A 165 -7.51 7.36 -17.81
N ALA A 166 -7.30 6.68 -16.68
CA ALA A 166 -6.10 5.87 -16.45
C ALA A 166 -6.18 4.54 -17.21
N LEU A 167 -7.36 3.91 -17.22
CA LEU A 167 -7.62 2.64 -17.89
C LEU A 167 -7.51 2.73 -19.41
N ALA A 168 -7.84 3.89 -19.99
CA ALA A 168 -7.65 4.18 -21.42
C ALA A 168 -6.16 4.13 -21.87
N GLN A 169 -5.20 4.09 -20.94
CA GLN A 169 -3.77 3.95 -21.25
C GLN A 169 -3.34 2.50 -21.54
N TYR A 170 -4.26 1.54 -21.49
CA TYR A 170 -3.95 0.17 -21.91
C TYR A 170 -3.79 0.09 -23.43
N ASP A 171 -2.61 -0.32 -23.88
CA ASP A 171 -2.23 -0.37 -25.31
C ASP A 171 -2.54 -1.72 -25.99
N GLY A 172 -3.14 -2.66 -25.25
CA GLY A 172 -3.43 -4.01 -25.74
C GLY A 172 -2.25 -4.99 -25.68
N LYS A 173 -1.05 -4.53 -25.30
CA LYS A 173 0.19 -5.32 -25.32
C LYS A 173 0.83 -5.45 -23.95
N SER A 174 0.77 -4.41 -23.14
CA SER A 174 1.44 -4.34 -21.84
C SER A 174 0.54 -3.70 -20.80
N LEU A 175 0.64 -4.20 -19.57
CA LEU A 175 -0.03 -3.61 -18.41
C LEU A 175 0.75 -2.41 -17.84
N ALA A 176 2.02 -2.21 -18.20
CA ALA A 176 2.88 -1.21 -17.56
C ALA A 176 2.30 0.21 -17.61
N SER A 177 1.83 0.65 -18.79
CA SER A 177 1.29 1.99 -19.00
C SER A 177 0.02 2.25 -18.18
N VAL A 178 -0.93 1.30 -18.20
CA VAL A 178 -2.17 1.40 -17.43
C VAL A 178 -1.93 1.29 -15.92
N GLU A 179 -1.01 0.44 -15.48
CA GLU A 179 -0.67 0.32 -14.07
C GLU A 179 -0.02 1.58 -13.51
N ASN A 180 0.89 2.19 -14.27
CA ASN A 180 1.51 3.47 -13.93
C ASN A 180 0.46 4.60 -13.91
N ALA A 181 -0.44 4.62 -14.90
CA ALA A 181 -1.53 5.60 -14.95
C ALA A 181 -2.48 5.51 -13.75
N LEU A 182 -2.81 4.29 -13.30
CA LEU A 182 -3.63 4.05 -12.11
C LEU A 182 -2.93 4.55 -10.83
N ASP A 183 -1.63 4.32 -10.68
CA ASP A 183 -0.87 4.84 -9.52
C ASP A 183 -0.84 6.37 -9.52
N LYS A 184 -0.57 6.98 -10.68
CA LYS A 184 -0.58 8.44 -10.83
C LYS A 184 -1.93 9.05 -10.49
N LEU A 185 -3.02 8.44 -10.99
CA LEU A 185 -4.39 8.87 -10.70
C LEU A 185 -4.68 8.83 -9.20
N TYR A 186 -4.28 7.75 -8.52
CA TYR A 186 -4.45 7.62 -7.07
C TYR A 186 -3.77 8.76 -6.32
N TYR A 187 -2.47 8.98 -6.56
CA TYR A 187 -1.73 10.00 -5.84
C TYR A 187 -2.19 11.42 -6.17
N PHE A 188 -2.56 11.68 -7.42
CA PHE A 188 -3.18 12.95 -7.81
C PHE A 188 -4.47 13.22 -7.04
N ARG A 189 -5.36 12.22 -6.93
CA ARG A 189 -6.61 12.34 -6.16
C ARG A 189 -6.33 12.55 -4.67
N MET A 190 -5.43 11.73 -4.11
CA MET A 190 -5.08 11.81 -2.70
C MET A 190 -4.45 13.16 -2.32
N GLU A 191 -3.53 13.68 -3.13
CA GLU A 191 -2.92 14.98 -2.88
C GLU A 191 -3.96 16.11 -2.91
N ARG A 192 -4.86 16.09 -3.91
CA ARG A 192 -5.97 17.07 -4.01
C ARG A 192 -6.97 16.95 -2.88
N ALA A 193 -7.33 15.74 -2.48
CA ALA A 193 -8.25 15.49 -1.37
C ALA A 193 -7.69 16.07 -0.07
N VAL A 194 -6.43 15.77 0.25
CA VAL A 194 -5.81 16.28 1.47
C VAL A 194 -5.59 17.79 1.40
N GLY A 195 -5.02 18.29 0.30
CA GLY A 195 -4.73 19.71 0.11
C GLY A 195 -5.98 20.61 0.02
N GLY A 196 -7.11 20.04 -0.41
CA GLY A 196 -8.40 20.72 -0.44
C GLY A 196 -9.11 20.76 0.92
N THR A 197 -8.66 19.99 1.91
CA THR A 197 -9.25 20.02 3.26
C THR A 197 -8.48 20.97 4.18
N LEU A 198 -9.20 21.79 4.95
CA LEU A 198 -8.64 22.56 6.09
C LEU A 198 -8.64 21.69 7.36
N SER A 199 -8.27 20.42 7.22
CA SER A 199 -8.33 19.42 8.29
C SER A 199 -7.25 19.66 9.34
N VAL A 200 -7.58 19.42 10.62
CA VAL A 200 -6.57 19.37 11.68
C VAL A 200 -5.61 18.22 11.33
N GLY A 201 -4.31 18.50 11.29
CA GLY A 201 -3.29 17.53 10.86
C GLY A 201 -3.20 17.32 9.33
N GLY A 202 -4.05 17.96 8.53
CA GLY A 202 -4.07 17.84 7.06
C GLY A 202 -2.74 18.21 6.40
N GLY A 203 -2.09 19.29 6.87
CA GLY A 203 -0.77 19.67 6.37
C GLY A 203 0.33 18.63 6.63
N LEU A 204 0.25 17.88 7.75
CA LEU A 204 1.17 16.77 8.04
C LEU A 204 0.81 15.53 7.22
N LEU A 205 -0.48 15.24 7.01
CA LEU A 205 -0.93 14.19 6.10
C LEU A 205 -0.47 14.47 4.67
N LEU A 206 -0.54 15.71 4.19
CA LEU A 206 -0.04 16.09 2.86
C LEU A 206 1.47 15.86 2.75
N LYS A 207 2.24 16.24 3.78
CA LYS A 207 3.68 15.93 3.84
C LYS A 207 3.95 14.42 3.81
N TYR A 208 3.12 13.60 4.44
CA TYR A 208 3.19 12.15 4.35
C TYR A 208 2.95 11.66 2.93
N VAL A 209 1.84 12.07 2.29
CA VAL A 209 1.50 11.66 0.92
C VAL A 209 2.61 12.03 -0.06
N ARG A 210 3.15 13.25 0.00
CA ARG A 210 4.26 13.68 -0.86
C ARG A 210 5.53 12.86 -0.62
N ARG A 211 5.81 12.49 0.63
CA ARG A 211 6.94 11.62 0.97
C ARG A 211 6.74 10.19 0.47
N GLU A 212 5.52 9.67 0.53
CA GLU A 212 5.18 8.37 -0.03
C GLU A 212 5.40 8.35 -1.55
N ILE A 213 5.03 9.42 -2.25
CA ILE A 213 5.34 9.62 -3.68
C ILE A 213 6.85 9.62 -3.92
N ASP A 214 7.62 10.40 -3.16
CA ASP A 214 9.09 10.46 -3.28
C ASP A 214 9.72 9.07 -3.11
N ILE A 215 9.27 8.29 -2.12
CA ILE A 215 9.78 6.94 -1.86
C ILE A 215 9.42 5.97 -2.99
N LYS A 216 8.20 6.05 -3.54
CA LYS A 216 7.82 5.26 -4.72
C LYS A 216 8.67 5.59 -5.93
N ASN A 217 8.85 6.88 -6.22
CA ASN A 217 9.70 7.34 -7.33
C ASN A 217 11.15 6.91 -7.14
N LEU A 218 11.66 6.95 -5.90
CA LEU A 218 13.01 6.48 -5.59
C LEU A 218 13.16 4.98 -5.83
N ILE A 219 12.17 4.16 -5.44
CA ILE A 219 12.17 2.72 -5.76
C ILE A 219 12.15 2.48 -7.28
N THR A 220 11.35 3.24 -8.02
CA THR A 220 11.34 3.21 -9.49
C THR A 220 12.72 3.54 -10.06
N LEU A 221 13.38 4.59 -9.57
CA LEU A 221 14.73 4.97 -9.99
C LEU A 221 15.77 3.89 -9.68
N PHE A 222 15.75 3.30 -8.48
CA PHE A 222 16.65 2.21 -8.14
C PHE A 222 16.54 1.04 -9.13
N ARG A 223 15.31 0.64 -9.49
CA ARG A 223 15.07 -0.45 -10.43
C ARG A 223 15.50 -0.08 -11.85
N MET A 224 15.07 1.09 -12.34
CA MET A 224 15.24 1.46 -13.75
C MET A 224 16.66 1.98 -14.07
N ASN A 225 17.30 2.74 -13.17
CA ASN A 225 18.69 3.14 -13.35
C ASN A 225 19.64 1.92 -13.30
N LYS A 226 19.39 0.96 -12.41
CA LYS A 226 20.18 -0.29 -12.36
C LYS A 226 20.02 -1.11 -13.65
N ALA A 227 18.83 -1.11 -14.22
CA ALA A 227 18.54 -1.77 -15.50
C ALA A 227 19.02 -0.97 -16.74
N GLY A 228 19.59 0.22 -16.55
CA GLY A 228 20.09 1.06 -17.65
C GLY A 228 18.98 1.60 -18.56
N ILE A 229 17.77 1.79 -18.03
CA ILE A 229 16.64 2.34 -18.80
C ILE A 229 16.88 3.82 -19.09
N ASP A 230 16.43 4.27 -20.26
CA ASP A 230 16.55 5.65 -20.71
C ASP A 230 15.83 6.64 -19.77
N ALA A 231 16.43 7.83 -19.63
CA ALA A 231 15.94 8.88 -18.74
C ALA A 231 14.49 9.30 -19.05
N ALA A 232 14.12 9.42 -20.33
CA ALA A 232 12.78 9.87 -20.72
C ALA A 232 11.71 8.85 -20.27
N VAL A 233 11.99 7.56 -20.48
CA VAL A 233 11.08 6.47 -20.05
C VAL A 233 10.94 6.46 -18.53
N ILE A 234 12.03 6.66 -17.80
CA ILE A 234 11.99 6.73 -16.34
C ILE A 234 11.15 7.93 -15.88
N GLN A 235 11.38 9.11 -16.45
CA GLN A 235 10.64 10.33 -16.11
C GLN A 235 9.14 10.18 -16.37
N GLU A 236 8.76 9.51 -17.46
CA GLU A 236 7.36 9.16 -17.75
C GLU A 236 6.77 8.17 -16.73
N ASN A 237 7.58 7.40 -16.01
CA ASN A 237 7.14 6.48 -14.96
C ASN A 237 7.18 7.10 -13.55
N LEU A 238 7.66 8.33 -13.39
CA LEU A 238 7.61 9.03 -12.10
C LEU A 238 6.21 9.55 -11.80
N ILE A 239 5.79 9.39 -10.55
CA ILE A 239 4.54 9.89 -10.01
C ILE A 239 4.72 11.38 -9.66
N PRO A 240 3.91 12.30 -10.21
CA PRO A 240 3.98 13.73 -9.86
C PRO A 240 3.54 14.03 -8.42
N GLY A 241 3.93 15.19 -7.90
CA GLY A 241 3.44 15.73 -6.61
C GLY A 241 4.34 15.48 -5.40
N GLY A 242 5.38 14.64 -5.54
CA GLY A 242 6.40 14.43 -4.50
C GLY A 242 7.16 15.71 -4.14
N LYS A 243 7.73 15.78 -2.94
CA LYS A 243 8.53 16.96 -2.53
C LYS A 243 9.82 17.05 -3.33
N LEU A 244 10.36 15.91 -3.76
CA LEU A 244 11.66 15.80 -4.45
C LEU A 244 11.49 15.50 -5.94
N HIS A 245 10.34 15.84 -6.53
CA HIS A 245 10.01 15.43 -7.91
C HIS A 245 11.07 15.90 -8.92
N GLU A 246 11.47 17.17 -8.86
CA GLU A 246 12.46 17.75 -9.78
C GLU A 246 13.86 17.18 -9.57
N GLU A 247 14.25 16.94 -8.32
CA GLU A 247 15.51 16.31 -7.96
C GLU A 247 15.58 14.87 -8.47
N LEU A 248 14.55 14.06 -8.20
CA LEU A 248 14.47 12.67 -8.65
C LEU A 248 14.38 12.56 -10.18
N SER A 249 13.66 13.48 -10.83
CA SER A 249 13.57 13.56 -12.29
C SER A 249 14.94 13.82 -12.95
N ARG A 250 15.78 14.65 -12.33
CA ARG A 250 17.18 14.89 -12.79
C ARG A 250 18.11 13.70 -12.57
N MET A 251 17.76 12.79 -11.66
CA MET A 251 18.53 11.56 -11.40
C MET A 251 18.14 10.40 -12.33
N ALA A 252 17.09 10.55 -13.12
CA ALA A 252 16.63 9.54 -14.07
C ALA A 252 17.68 9.25 -15.15
N GLY A 253 17.98 7.96 -15.39
CA GLY A 253 18.92 7.51 -16.40
C GLY A 253 20.39 7.73 -16.06
N GLN A 254 20.71 8.26 -14.87
CA GLN A 254 22.09 8.37 -14.42
C GLN A 254 22.74 6.98 -14.30
N PRO A 255 24.05 6.84 -14.58
CA PRO A 255 24.79 5.63 -14.24
C PRO A 255 24.59 5.27 -12.76
N PHE A 256 24.34 3.99 -12.48
CA PHE A 256 23.86 3.57 -11.16
C PHE A 256 24.73 4.04 -9.98
N GLY A 257 26.06 4.04 -10.13
CA GLY A 257 26.96 4.55 -9.10
C GLY A 257 26.93 6.07 -8.91
N GLU A 258 26.65 6.83 -9.97
CA GLU A 258 26.42 8.28 -9.86
C GLU A 258 25.08 8.57 -9.19
N PHE A 259 24.03 7.85 -9.59
CA PHE A 259 22.73 7.92 -8.94
C PHE A 259 22.81 7.71 -7.43
N ILE A 260 23.53 6.68 -6.97
CA ILE A 260 23.73 6.43 -5.53
C ILE A 260 24.37 7.63 -4.83
N ARG A 261 25.46 8.19 -5.39
CA ARG A 261 26.14 9.37 -4.83
C ARG A 261 25.22 10.58 -4.79
N SER A 262 24.37 10.76 -5.80
CA SER A 262 23.38 11.83 -5.86
C SER A 262 22.34 11.77 -4.74
N LEU A 263 22.19 10.62 -4.05
CA LEU A 263 21.27 10.48 -2.91
C LEU A 263 21.89 10.89 -1.56
N GLU A 264 23.20 11.17 -1.52
CA GLU A 264 23.87 11.61 -0.29
C GLU A 264 23.27 12.94 0.21
N GLY A 265 23.01 13.01 1.52
CA GLY A 265 22.44 14.19 2.17
C GLY A 265 20.90 14.28 2.15
N TYR A 266 20.20 13.39 1.44
CA TYR A 266 18.74 13.32 1.52
C TYR A 266 18.26 12.65 2.82
N PRO A 267 17.07 13.02 3.36
CA PRO A 267 16.60 12.54 4.67
C PRO A 267 16.48 11.02 4.83
N PHE A 268 16.28 10.27 3.74
CA PHE A 268 16.19 8.81 3.75
C PHE A 268 17.56 8.11 3.62
N TRP A 269 18.63 8.86 3.31
CA TRP A 269 19.95 8.30 3.00
C TRP A 269 20.49 7.42 4.13
N SER A 270 20.37 7.88 5.37
CA SER A 270 20.80 7.12 6.56
C SER A 270 20.11 5.78 6.73
N SER A 271 18.95 5.56 6.09
CA SER A 271 18.25 4.28 6.14
C SER A 271 18.79 3.26 5.13
N ILE A 272 19.56 3.70 4.12
CA ILE A 272 20.01 2.84 3.02
C ILE A 272 21.52 2.90 2.75
N SER A 273 22.26 3.85 3.33
CA SER A 273 23.65 4.16 2.96
C SER A 273 24.62 2.99 3.11
N ASP A 274 24.36 2.05 4.03
CA ASP A 274 25.17 0.85 4.27
C ASP A 274 24.96 -0.26 3.22
N ILE A 275 23.83 -0.25 2.51
CA ILE A 275 23.48 -1.27 1.51
C ILE A 275 23.31 -0.73 0.09
N ALA A 276 23.19 0.60 -0.08
CA ALA A 276 23.08 1.28 -1.36
C ALA A 276 24.47 1.42 -2.01
N THR A 277 25.00 0.31 -2.53
CA THR A 277 26.31 0.25 -3.22
C THR A 277 26.14 -0.09 -4.69
N VAL A 278 27.19 0.14 -5.50
CA VAL A 278 27.17 -0.22 -6.94
C VAL A 278 26.89 -1.71 -7.14
N ASP A 279 27.42 -2.53 -6.25
CA ASP A 279 27.32 -3.99 -6.23
C ASP A 279 26.13 -4.49 -5.39
N VAL A 280 25.12 -3.64 -5.14
CA VAL A 280 23.93 -4.06 -4.41
C VAL A 280 23.32 -5.29 -5.07
N ASP A 281 23.25 -6.36 -4.30
CA ASP A 281 22.82 -7.68 -4.75
C ASP A 281 21.31 -7.70 -5.04
N ALA A 282 20.53 -7.09 -4.14
CA ALA A 282 19.07 -7.10 -4.22
C ALA A 282 18.45 -5.73 -3.94
N ILE A 283 17.88 -5.11 -4.98
CA ILE A 283 17.10 -3.85 -4.87
C ILE A 283 15.91 -3.99 -3.91
N SER A 284 15.40 -5.21 -3.72
CA SER A 284 14.34 -5.50 -2.72
C SER A 284 14.75 -5.11 -1.29
N ARG A 285 16.02 -5.24 -0.91
CA ARG A 285 16.53 -4.82 0.41
C ARG A 285 16.46 -3.30 0.57
N ILE A 286 16.83 -2.55 -0.48
CA ILE A 286 16.70 -1.09 -0.51
C ILE A 286 15.24 -0.68 -0.40
N GLU A 287 14.36 -1.32 -1.16
CA GLU A 287 12.92 -1.08 -1.09
C GLU A 287 12.36 -1.33 0.32
N ALA A 288 12.72 -2.44 0.96
CA ALA A 288 12.28 -2.73 2.33
C ALA A 288 12.71 -1.65 3.32
N ARG A 289 13.95 -1.15 3.22
CA ARG A 289 14.46 -0.07 4.09
C ARG A 289 13.81 1.29 3.82
N LEU A 290 13.56 1.64 2.56
CA LEU A 290 12.84 2.86 2.19
C LEU A 290 11.38 2.83 2.66
N ARG A 291 10.71 1.67 2.53
CA ARG A 291 9.36 1.47 3.08
C ARG A 291 9.37 1.59 4.60
N SER A 292 10.37 1.00 5.27
CA SER A 292 10.53 1.12 6.73
C SER A 292 10.71 2.57 7.17
N TYR A 293 11.50 3.36 6.44
CA TYR A 293 11.65 4.79 6.67
C TYR A 293 10.31 5.53 6.57
N LEU A 294 9.50 5.25 5.54
CA LEU A 294 8.18 5.87 5.37
C LEU A 294 7.20 5.49 6.49
N ILE A 295 7.20 4.21 6.88
CA ILE A 295 6.34 3.69 7.94
C ILE A 295 6.68 4.35 9.29
N ARG A 296 7.98 4.43 9.63
CA ARG A 296 8.45 5.17 10.82
C ARG A 296 8.04 6.63 10.81
N TYR A 297 8.08 7.26 9.64
CA TYR A 297 7.59 8.63 9.48
C TYR A 297 6.08 8.74 9.76
N ALA A 298 5.26 7.80 9.26
CA ALA A 298 3.82 7.76 9.59
C ALA A 298 3.56 7.62 11.10
N TRP A 299 4.31 6.73 11.77
CA TRP A 299 4.21 6.54 13.22
C TRP A 299 4.59 7.79 14.00
N ALA A 300 5.68 8.46 13.62
CA ALA A 300 6.06 9.73 14.21
C ALA A 300 4.94 10.77 14.06
N LEU A 301 4.37 10.92 12.86
CA LEU A 301 3.26 11.83 12.61
C LEU A 301 2.01 11.49 13.43
N SER A 302 1.75 10.22 13.72
CA SER A 302 0.57 9.78 14.48
C SER A 302 0.50 10.29 15.92
N ASN A 303 1.64 10.72 16.47
CA ASN A 303 1.74 11.32 17.80
C ASN A 303 1.42 12.82 17.82
N TYR A 304 1.36 13.47 16.66
CA TYR A 304 0.98 14.88 16.53
C TYR A 304 -0.54 15.02 16.43
N HIS A 305 -1.06 16.14 16.94
CA HIS A 305 -2.49 16.47 16.92
C HIS A 305 -3.40 15.28 17.30
N PRO A 306 -3.48 14.91 18.59
CA PRO A 306 -4.12 13.67 19.04
C PRO A 306 -5.60 13.49 18.64
N LEU A 307 -6.29 14.59 18.27
CA LEU A 307 -7.67 14.62 17.77
C LEU A 307 -7.69 15.06 16.30
N SER A 308 -7.10 14.24 15.42
CA SER A 308 -6.96 14.51 13.99
C SER A 308 -6.98 13.23 13.17
N ILE A 309 -6.74 13.36 11.85
CA ILE A 309 -6.56 12.22 10.95
C ILE A 309 -5.25 11.45 11.21
N LEU A 310 -4.27 12.05 11.89
CA LEU A 310 -2.92 11.47 12.01
C LEU A 310 -2.86 10.20 12.88
N PRO A 311 -3.55 10.08 14.03
CA PRO A 311 -3.67 8.80 14.73
C PRO A 311 -4.34 7.71 13.88
N VAL A 312 -5.28 8.09 13.01
CA VAL A 312 -5.96 7.15 12.11
C VAL A 312 -5.01 6.66 11.02
N LEU A 313 -4.26 7.58 10.38
CA LEU A 313 -3.19 7.24 9.45
C LEU A 313 -2.18 6.27 10.09
N GLY A 314 -1.70 6.60 11.30
CA GLY A 314 -0.75 5.75 12.02
C GLY A 314 -1.28 4.35 12.25
N TYR A 315 -2.56 4.20 12.61
CA TYR A 315 -3.18 2.89 12.75
C TYR A 315 -3.31 2.14 11.41
N MET A 316 -3.81 2.80 10.35
CA MET A 316 -3.94 2.18 9.02
C MET A 316 -2.59 1.67 8.52
N VAL A 317 -1.55 2.51 8.56
CA VAL A 317 -0.20 2.11 8.16
C VAL A 317 0.32 0.95 9.02
N SER A 318 0.06 0.95 10.34
CA SER A 318 0.47 -0.14 11.22
C SER A 318 -0.24 -1.46 10.88
N LYS A 319 -1.55 -1.41 10.61
CA LYS A 319 -2.34 -2.59 10.27
C LYS A 319 -1.95 -3.17 8.90
N GLU A 320 -1.70 -2.32 7.91
CA GLU A 320 -1.16 -2.74 6.61
C GLU A 320 0.22 -3.39 6.77
N THR A 321 1.08 -2.80 7.62
CA THR A 321 2.43 -3.32 7.88
C THR A 321 2.38 -4.68 8.57
N GLU A 322 1.52 -4.86 9.58
CA GLU A 322 1.30 -6.14 10.25
C GLU A 322 0.91 -7.24 9.25
N VAL A 323 -0.10 -6.99 8.42
CA VAL A 323 -0.56 -7.95 7.40
C VAL A 323 0.56 -8.24 6.41
N ALA A 324 1.27 -7.22 5.93
CA ALA A 324 2.41 -7.40 5.03
C ALA A 324 3.53 -8.23 5.66
N ASN A 325 3.85 -8.02 6.94
CA ASN A 325 4.89 -8.76 7.64
C ASN A 325 4.52 -10.24 7.81
N ILE A 326 3.30 -10.52 8.29
CA ILE A 326 2.82 -11.91 8.44
C ILE A 326 2.94 -12.64 7.10
N ARG A 327 2.45 -12.01 6.02
CA ARG A 327 2.50 -12.57 4.67
C ARG A 327 3.91 -12.80 4.13
N LYS A 328 4.81 -11.83 4.34
CA LYS A 328 6.23 -11.98 3.96
C LYS A 328 6.88 -13.15 4.70
N ILE A 329 6.57 -13.33 5.99
CA ILE A 329 7.08 -14.45 6.77
C ILE A 329 6.57 -15.78 6.22
N VAL A 330 5.25 -15.96 6.06
CA VAL A 330 4.72 -17.24 5.59
C VAL A 330 5.15 -17.58 4.16
N ARG A 331 5.19 -16.60 3.25
CA ARG A 331 5.69 -16.80 1.88
C ARG A 331 7.19 -17.07 1.84
N GLY A 332 7.97 -16.37 2.66
CA GLY A 332 9.40 -16.60 2.76
C GLY A 332 9.71 -18.02 3.24
N LYS A 333 8.95 -18.50 4.24
CA LYS A 333 9.04 -19.88 4.72
C LYS A 333 8.63 -20.90 3.67
N GLU A 334 7.51 -20.67 2.98
CA GLU A 334 7.06 -21.55 1.89
C GLU A 334 8.07 -21.62 0.73
N ALA A 335 8.74 -20.50 0.43
CA ALA A 335 9.80 -20.42 -0.56
C ALA A 335 11.16 -20.96 -0.06
N GLY A 336 11.25 -21.45 1.18
CA GLY A 336 12.49 -21.99 1.75
C GLY A 336 13.59 -20.94 2.01
N LEU A 337 13.22 -19.67 2.17
CA LEU A 337 14.17 -18.60 2.51
C LEU A 337 14.68 -18.75 3.94
N SER A 338 15.93 -18.33 4.17
CA SER A 338 16.51 -18.28 5.51
C SER A 338 15.82 -17.21 6.38
N ALA A 339 15.82 -17.42 7.69
CA ALA A 339 15.18 -16.51 8.63
C ALA A 339 15.77 -15.09 8.53
N GLU A 340 17.08 -14.99 8.32
CA GLU A 340 17.80 -13.72 8.13
C GLU A 340 17.28 -12.96 6.90
N LEU A 341 17.07 -13.64 5.77
CA LEU A 341 16.56 -13.00 4.55
C LEU A 341 15.10 -12.55 4.73
N ILE A 342 14.29 -13.30 5.47
CA ILE A 342 12.91 -12.91 5.78
C ILE A 342 12.91 -11.71 6.72
N GLU A 343 13.75 -11.70 7.74
CA GLU A 343 13.87 -10.63 8.73
C GLU A 343 14.23 -9.29 8.07
N GLU A 344 15.13 -9.29 7.09
CA GLU A 344 15.48 -8.09 6.32
C GLU A 344 14.29 -7.46 5.56
N GLN A 345 13.22 -8.23 5.32
CA GLN A 345 12.01 -7.75 4.61
C GLN A 345 10.91 -7.29 5.57
N VAL A 346 10.97 -7.68 6.84
CA VAL A 346 9.96 -7.35 7.86
C VAL A 346 10.20 -5.95 8.39
N VAL A 347 9.11 -5.19 8.58
CA VAL A 347 9.18 -3.81 9.08
C VAL A 347 8.59 -3.73 10.48
N VAL A 348 9.41 -3.38 11.47
CA VAL A 348 8.99 -3.20 12.86
C VAL A 348 9.08 -1.74 13.31
N ALA A 349 8.26 -1.41 14.32
CA ALA A 349 8.13 -0.06 14.90
C ALA A 349 9.05 0.22 16.06
#